data_AF-R4YSX5-F1
#
_entry.id   AF-R4YSX5-F1
#
_cell.length_a   1.000
_cell.length_b   1.000
_cell.length_c   1.000
_cell.angle_alpha   90.00
_cell.angle_beta   90.00
_cell.angle_gamma   90.00
#
_symmetry.space_group_name_H-M   'P 1'
#
loop_
_entity.id
_entity.type
_entity.pdbx_description
1 polymer ?
#
loop_
_entity_poly.entity_id
_entity_poly.type
_entity_poly.pdbx_seq_one_letter_code
_entity_poly.pdbx_strand_id
1 'polypeptide(L)'
;MQNLLATFTHWRPSEKSFVNYLSIVAAIYLIWLGSLKMTVSEIAQINYWLGASPLFSPILSWLGVQTLAALMLVIEVSAGVFILLGMSNARPVFTRLGLLGSALAGVMFLLNFTYLFTNPIWVDELGGFPYLKTGFNIVKYPSMFVVVAYIAIFHLEKIKPNYSLERFKSALTGLAFVGVIMIMGWIGALKFVQYEAEGIYGLMSTNILFSWMYDVWSVQGASNVIGVVELTFLALLLAFPFNRTLGRVGVLGIVATTLGTQSFLVSLPGWNESAYFPLINERGVFFIKDHFLVACSLILAFRYSEK
;
A
#
# COMPACT_ATOMS: atom_id res chain seq x y z
N MET A 1 11.69 -20.47 -16.57
CA MET A 1 11.32 -20.47 -15.13
C MET A 1 12.52 -20.69 -14.21
N GLN A 2 13.40 -21.68 -14.45
CA GLN A 2 14.60 -21.93 -13.62
C GLN A 2 15.55 -20.71 -13.52
N ASN A 3 15.80 -19.99 -14.63
CA ASN A 3 16.64 -18.79 -14.60
C ASN A 3 16.05 -17.65 -13.76
N LEU A 4 14.73 -17.42 -13.79
CA LEU A 4 14.10 -16.35 -13.02
C LEU A 4 14.12 -16.64 -11.51
N LEU A 5 13.80 -17.89 -11.12
CA LEU A 5 13.88 -18.32 -9.73
C LEU A 5 15.33 -18.25 -9.23
N ALA A 6 16.30 -18.70 -10.02
CA ALA A 6 17.71 -18.58 -9.68
C ALA A 6 18.12 -17.11 -9.49
N THR A 7 17.82 -16.22 -10.44
CA THR A 7 18.11 -14.80 -10.33
C THR A 7 17.47 -14.16 -9.10
N PHE A 8 16.21 -14.48 -8.79
CA PHE A 8 15.53 -13.94 -7.60
C PHE A 8 16.09 -14.51 -6.29
N THR A 9 16.49 -15.79 -6.28
CA THR A 9 17.10 -16.40 -5.09
C THR A 9 18.51 -15.89 -4.79
N HIS A 10 19.21 -15.38 -5.79
CA HIS A 10 20.52 -14.74 -5.64
C HIS A 10 20.44 -13.20 -5.60
N TRP A 11 19.24 -12.62 -5.68
CA TRP A 11 19.03 -11.19 -5.63
C TRP A 11 19.45 -10.61 -4.28
N ARG A 12 20.45 -9.72 -4.30
CA ARG A 12 21.02 -9.04 -3.12
C ARG A 12 21.35 -7.59 -3.47
N PRO A 13 20.34 -6.69 -3.53
CA PRO A 13 20.60 -5.27 -3.75
C PRO A 13 21.37 -4.69 -2.56
N SER A 14 22.11 -3.61 -2.77
CA SER A 14 22.61 -2.82 -1.64
C SER A 14 21.43 -2.24 -0.86
N GLU A 15 21.57 -2.07 0.46
CA GLU A 15 20.52 -1.43 1.27
C GLU A 15 20.16 -0.03 0.73
N LYS A 16 21.15 0.72 0.22
CA LYS A 16 20.91 2.01 -0.43
C LYS A 16 20.01 1.87 -1.66
N SER A 17 20.28 0.92 -2.54
CA SER A 17 19.45 0.67 -3.74
C SER A 17 18.03 0.26 -3.35
N PHE A 18 17.91 -0.55 -2.30
CA PHE A 18 16.62 -1.00 -1.79
C PHE A 18 15.81 0.16 -1.19
N VAL A 19 16.43 0.99 -0.34
CA VAL A 19 15.79 2.18 0.21
C VAL A 19 15.42 3.18 -0.88
N ASN A 20 16.23 3.35 -1.92
CA ASN A 20 15.87 4.18 -3.07
C ASN A 20 14.59 3.71 -3.76
N TYR A 21 14.39 2.40 -3.93
CA TYR A 21 13.12 1.85 -4.43
C TYR A 21 11.95 2.21 -3.51
N LEU A 22 12.10 1.99 -2.19
CA LEU A 22 11.08 2.36 -1.20
C LEU A 22 10.74 3.86 -1.26
N SER A 23 11.76 4.72 -1.38
CA SER A 23 11.62 6.17 -1.51
C SER A 23 10.86 6.56 -2.77
N ILE A 24 11.13 5.91 -3.91
CA ILE A 24 10.41 6.16 -5.16
C ILE A 24 8.92 5.79 -5.00
N VAL A 25 8.62 4.60 -4.47
CA VAL A 25 7.23 4.16 -4.23
C VAL A 25 6.50 5.15 -3.31
N ALA A 26 7.09 5.51 -2.18
CA ALA A 26 6.49 6.43 -1.22
C ALA A 26 6.28 7.83 -1.80
N ALA A 27 7.29 8.36 -2.49
CA ALA A 27 7.23 9.71 -3.04
C ALA A 27 6.27 9.83 -4.22
N ILE A 28 6.22 8.85 -5.13
CA ILE A 28 5.25 8.86 -6.23
C ILE A 28 3.83 8.92 -5.66
N TYR A 29 3.51 8.06 -4.68
CA TYR A 29 2.19 8.10 -4.04
C TYR A 29 1.89 9.46 -3.40
N LEU A 30 2.82 9.99 -2.58
CA LEU A 30 2.61 11.23 -1.82
C LEU A 30 2.51 12.46 -2.71
N ILE A 31 3.37 12.58 -3.72
CA ILE A 31 3.35 13.70 -4.66
C ILE A 31 2.09 13.63 -5.51
N TRP A 32 1.79 12.45 -6.06
CA TRP A 32 0.65 12.30 -6.95
C TRP A 32 -0.66 12.54 -6.20
N LEU A 33 -0.92 11.83 -5.10
CA LEU A 33 -2.16 12.01 -4.34
C LEU A 33 -2.25 13.42 -3.73
N GLY A 34 -1.15 13.94 -3.21
CA GLY A 34 -1.08 15.28 -2.64
C GLY A 34 -1.47 16.35 -3.67
N SER A 35 -0.93 16.27 -4.89
CA SER A 35 -1.26 17.20 -5.98
C SER A 35 -2.74 17.17 -6.39
N LEU A 36 -3.48 16.13 -6.04
CA LEU A 36 -4.90 15.98 -6.39
C LEU A 36 -5.86 16.45 -5.30
N LYS A 37 -5.37 16.84 -4.12
CA LYS A 37 -6.24 17.16 -2.96
C LYS A 37 -7.27 18.25 -3.21
N MET A 38 -6.98 19.17 -4.13
CA MET A 38 -7.89 20.26 -4.51
C MET A 38 -8.89 19.89 -5.62
N THR A 39 -8.87 18.67 -6.12
CA THR A 39 -9.83 18.20 -7.13
C THR A 39 -11.20 17.92 -6.49
N VAL A 40 -12.26 18.00 -7.29
CA VAL A 40 -13.64 17.75 -6.84
C VAL A 40 -13.77 16.36 -6.19
N SER A 41 -13.14 15.35 -6.79
CA SER A 41 -13.15 13.97 -6.28
C SER A 41 -12.47 13.86 -4.92
N GLU A 42 -11.26 14.43 -4.77
CA GLU A 42 -10.54 14.35 -3.49
C GLU A 42 -11.21 15.19 -2.40
N ILE A 43 -11.80 16.35 -2.73
CA ILE A 43 -12.57 17.14 -1.77
C ILE A 43 -13.77 16.34 -1.26
N ALA A 44 -14.47 15.61 -2.12
CA ALA A 44 -15.57 14.74 -1.71
C ALA A 44 -15.08 13.62 -0.78
N GLN A 45 -13.94 13.00 -1.10
CA GLN A 45 -13.31 11.98 -0.27
C GLN A 45 -12.86 12.53 1.10
N ILE A 46 -12.23 13.72 1.14
CA ILE A 46 -11.83 14.37 2.39
C ILE A 46 -13.07 14.62 3.27
N ASN A 47 -14.15 15.16 2.69
CA ASN A 47 -15.39 15.37 3.42
C ASN A 47 -15.97 14.06 3.98
N TYR A 48 -15.98 13.00 3.17
CA TYR A 48 -16.47 11.69 3.60
C TYR A 48 -15.63 11.12 4.75
N TRP A 49 -14.31 11.05 4.59
CA TRP A 49 -13.42 10.42 5.58
C TRP A 49 -13.29 11.23 6.86
N LEU A 50 -13.06 12.55 6.77
CA LEU A 50 -12.90 13.40 7.95
C LEU A 50 -14.24 13.67 8.62
N GLY A 51 -15.31 13.86 7.83
CA GLY A 51 -16.66 14.13 8.36
C GLY A 51 -17.26 12.95 9.10
N ALA A 52 -17.01 11.73 8.63
CA ALA A 52 -17.48 10.51 9.30
C ALA A 52 -16.64 10.12 10.54
N SER A 53 -15.47 10.75 10.76
CA SER A 53 -14.61 10.45 11.90
C SER A 53 -14.86 11.41 13.07
N PRO A 54 -15.24 10.94 14.27
CA PRO A 54 -15.35 11.79 15.45
C PRO A 54 -14.02 12.47 15.86
N LEU A 55 -12.87 11.92 15.44
CA LEU A 55 -11.56 12.54 15.71
C LEU A 55 -11.29 13.76 14.84
N PHE A 56 -11.78 13.78 13.60
CA PHE A 56 -11.42 14.80 12.60
C PHE A 56 -12.58 15.70 12.18
N SER A 57 -13.83 15.30 12.44
CA SER A 57 -15.01 16.11 12.11
C SER A 57 -15.02 17.48 12.80
N PRO A 58 -14.52 17.65 14.05
CA PRO A 58 -14.42 18.99 14.65
C PRO A 58 -13.44 19.88 13.88
N ILE A 59 -12.29 19.32 13.47
CA ILE A 59 -11.28 20.04 12.69
C ILE A 59 -11.84 20.42 11.31
N LEU A 60 -12.58 19.51 10.66
CA LEU A 60 -13.26 19.78 9.40
C LEU A 60 -14.27 20.92 9.52
N SER A 61 -15.07 20.94 10.58
CA SER A 61 -16.05 22.00 10.82
C SER A 61 -15.39 23.36 11.09
N TRP A 62 -14.21 23.37 11.74
CA TRP A 62 -13.51 24.60 12.09
C TRP A 62 -12.75 25.23 10.93
N LEU A 63 -11.99 24.44 10.17
CA LEU A 63 -11.14 24.94 9.07
C LEU A 63 -11.83 24.95 7.70
N GLY A 64 -12.86 24.12 7.53
CA GLY A 64 -13.50 23.87 6.25
C GLY A 64 -12.67 22.95 5.33
N VAL A 65 -13.37 22.27 4.42
CA VAL A 65 -12.75 21.26 3.55
C VAL A 65 -11.68 21.83 2.62
N GLN A 66 -11.87 23.05 2.11
CA GLN A 66 -10.93 23.66 1.16
C GLN A 66 -9.58 23.97 1.81
N THR A 67 -9.62 24.52 3.02
CA THR A 67 -8.41 24.81 3.80
C THR A 67 -7.66 23.52 4.14
N LEU A 68 -8.39 22.49 4.59
CA LEU A 68 -7.80 21.20 4.91
C LEU A 68 -7.22 20.52 3.68
N ALA A 69 -7.91 20.54 2.54
CA ALA A 69 -7.40 20.03 1.28
C ALA A 69 -6.09 20.72 0.86
N ALA A 70 -6.02 22.05 0.99
CA ALA A 70 -4.81 22.80 0.70
C ALA A 70 -3.65 22.46 1.65
N LEU A 71 -3.93 22.30 2.95
CA LEU A 71 -2.93 21.86 3.92
C LEU A 71 -2.42 20.45 3.62
N MET A 72 -3.34 19.51 3.34
CA MET A 72 -3.00 18.14 2.96
C MET A 72 -2.14 18.11 1.69
N LEU A 73 -2.48 18.92 0.67
CA LEU A 73 -1.66 19.06 -0.54
C LEU A 73 -0.22 19.46 -0.18
N VAL A 74 -0.06 20.55 0.57
CA VAL A 74 1.26 21.09 0.90
C VAL A 74 2.06 20.05 1.70
N ILE A 75 1.45 19.42 2.70
CA ILE A 75 2.13 18.44 3.56
C ILE A 75 2.50 17.18 2.77
N GLU A 76 1.56 16.60 2.00
CA GLU A 76 1.79 15.36 1.25
C GLU A 76 2.84 15.56 0.15
N VAL A 77 2.70 16.62 -0.66
CA VAL A 77 3.67 16.92 -1.73
C VAL A 77 5.05 17.22 -1.12
N SER A 78 5.12 18.02 -0.05
CA SER A 78 6.41 18.32 0.60
C SER A 78 7.07 17.07 1.18
N ALA A 79 6.30 16.19 1.82
CA ALA A 79 6.81 14.92 2.35
C ALA A 79 7.39 14.05 1.23
N GLY A 80 6.67 13.91 0.11
CA GLY A 80 7.15 13.15 -1.04
C GLY A 80 8.40 13.75 -1.69
N VAL A 81 8.45 15.07 -1.89
CA VAL A 81 9.63 15.76 -2.42
C VAL A 81 10.83 15.58 -1.51
N PHE A 82 10.65 15.72 -0.20
CA PHE A 82 11.72 15.54 0.78
C PHE A 82 12.27 14.11 0.80
N ILE A 83 11.40 13.10 0.66
CA ILE A 83 11.80 11.70 0.51
C ILE A 83 12.66 11.51 -0.75
N LEU A 84 12.28 12.09 -1.90
CA LEU A 84 13.09 12.02 -3.13
C LEU A 84 14.44 12.69 -2.98
N LEU A 85 14.47 13.89 -2.38
CA LEU A 85 15.74 14.59 -2.13
C LEU A 85 16.66 13.75 -1.25
N GLY A 86 16.11 13.04 -0.25
CA GLY A 86 16.84 12.12 0.62
C GLY A 86 17.60 11.00 -0.09
N MET A 87 17.18 10.60 -1.29
CA MET A 87 17.90 9.59 -2.10
C MET A 87 19.30 10.08 -2.52
N SER A 88 19.47 11.40 -2.62
CA SER A 88 20.74 12.01 -2.99
C SER A 88 21.71 12.05 -1.82
N ASN A 89 22.93 11.56 -2.05
CA ASN A 89 24.04 11.68 -1.09
C ASN A 89 24.83 13.00 -1.27
N ALA A 90 24.35 13.93 -2.10
CA ALA A 90 25.15 15.10 -2.49
C ALA A 90 25.41 16.08 -1.33
N ARG A 91 24.49 16.18 -0.36
CA ARG A 91 24.59 17.12 0.77
C ARG A 91 23.99 16.53 2.05
N PRO A 92 24.57 16.79 3.24
CA PRO A 92 23.99 16.32 4.51
C PRO A 92 22.56 16.79 4.77
N VAL A 93 22.18 17.96 4.23
CA VAL A 93 20.82 18.50 4.33
C VAL A 93 19.80 17.57 3.67
N PHE A 94 20.15 16.90 2.57
CA PHE A 94 19.23 15.99 1.87
C PHE A 94 18.90 14.76 2.69
N THR A 95 19.86 14.18 3.41
CA THR A 95 19.59 13.09 4.37
C THR A 95 18.59 13.52 5.45
N ARG A 96 18.71 14.76 5.95
CA ARG A 96 17.79 15.31 6.97
C ARG A 96 16.39 15.55 6.39
N LEU A 97 16.30 16.03 5.14
CA LEU A 97 15.02 16.16 4.45
C LEU A 97 14.36 14.79 4.23
N GLY A 98 15.11 13.78 3.77
CA GLY A 98 14.60 12.42 3.61
C GLY A 98 14.01 11.86 4.91
N LEU A 99 14.69 12.08 6.04
CA LEU A 99 14.16 11.75 7.36
C LEU A 99 12.87 12.52 7.70
N LEU A 100 12.87 13.85 7.52
CA LEU A 100 11.71 14.68 7.81
C LEU A 100 10.49 14.28 6.97
N GLY A 101 10.66 14.11 5.66
CA GLY A 101 9.59 13.69 4.76
C GLY A 101 9.04 12.31 5.14
N SER A 102 9.92 11.37 5.50
CA SER A 102 9.53 10.04 5.96
C SER A 102 8.77 10.09 7.29
N ALA A 103 9.17 10.95 8.22
CA ALA A 103 8.49 11.13 9.50
C ALA A 103 7.10 11.76 9.33
N LEU A 104 6.98 12.81 8.49
CA LEU A 104 5.70 13.43 8.14
C LEU A 104 4.75 12.41 7.50
N ALA A 105 5.24 11.64 6.52
CA ALA A 105 4.49 10.57 5.89
C ALA A 105 4.05 9.49 6.89
N GLY A 106 4.94 9.09 7.80
CA GLY A 106 4.63 8.12 8.85
C GLY A 106 3.48 8.56 9.73
N VAL A 107 3.49 9.83 10.18
CA VAL A 107 2.39 10.42 10.97
C VAL A 107 1.09 10.40 10.17
N MET A 108 1.10 10.84 8.91
CA MET A 108 -0.11 10.83 8.07
C MET A 108 -0.69 9.43 7.88
N PHE A 109 0.14 8.42 7.63
CA PHE A 109 -0.32 7.04 7.46
C PHE A 109 -0.88 6.45 8.75
N LEU A 110 -0.29 6.77 9.91
CA LEU A 110 -0.87 6.37 11.20
C LEU A 110 -2.20 7.06 11.48
N LEU A 111 -2.31 8.37 11.20
CA LEU A 111 -3.57 9.10 11.34
C LEU A 111 -4.65 8.52 10.44
N ASN A 112 -4.35 8.24 9.17
CA ASN A 112 -5.31 7.63 8.25
C ASN A 112 -5.70 6.20 8.64
N PHE A 113 -4.79 5.44 9.30
CA PHE A 113 -5.13 4.12 9.81
C PHE A 113 -6.19 4.17 10.91
N THR A 114 -6.31 5.29 11.65
CA THR A 114 -7.36 5.45 12.67
C THR A 114 -8.78 5.39 12.08
N TYR A 115 -8.95 5.68 10.77
CA TYR A 115 -10.23 5.53 10.08
C TYR A 115 -10.78 4.10 10.12
N LEU A 116 -9.92 3.10 10.33
CA LEU A 116 -10.35 1.72 10.55
C LEU A 116 -11.27 1.60 11.79
N PHE A 117 -11.08 2.45 12.79
CA PHE A 117 -11.77 2.39 14.07
C PHE A 117 -12.77 3.53 14.26
N THR A 118 -12.62 4.63 13.52
CA THR A 118 -13.45 5.82 13.70
C THR A 118 -14.59 5.94 12.69
N ASN A 119 -14.51 5.25 11.55
CA ASN A 119 -15.45 5.42 10.45
C ASN A 119 -16.39 4.20 10.32
N PRO A 120 -17.63 4.39 9.80
CA PRO A 120 -18.61 3.31 9.62
C PRO A 120 -18.30 2.48 8.36
N ILE A 121 -17.19 1.76 8.39
CA ILE A 121 -16.65 1.01 7.24
C ILE A 121 -17.08 -0.47 7.22
N TRP A 122 -17.75 -0.92 8.27
CA TRP A 122 -18.14 -2.31 8.46
C TRP A 122 -19.47 -2.62 7.76
N VAL A 123 -19.62 -3.87 7.30
CA VAL A 123 -20.88 -4.38 6.74
C VAL A 123 -21.79 -4.85 7.87
N ASP A 124 -22.64 -3.96 8.37
CA ASP A 124 -23.53 -4.22 9.51
C ASP A 124 -24.49 -5.39 9.24
N GLU A 125 -24.91 -5.56 7.98
CA GLU A 125 -25.78 -6.64 7.53
C GLU A 125 -25.16 -8.03 7.72
N LEU A 126 -23.82 -8.11 7.78
CA LEU A 126 -23.06 -9.34 8.01
C LEU A 126 -22.53 -9.47 9.44
N GLY A 127 -23.00 -8.61 10.36
CA GLY A 127 -22.57 -8.59 11.76
C GLY A 127 -21.38 -7.67 12.05
N GLY A 128 -20.99 -6.80 11.11
CA GLY A 128 -19.92 -5.82 11.30
C GLY A 128 -18.53 -6.40 11.05
N PHE A 129 -17.58 -6.14 11.95
CA PHE A 129 -16.22 -6.68 11.85
C PHE A 129 -16.27 -8.22 11.69
N PRO A 130 -15.53 -8.83 10.74
CA PRO A 130 -14.45 -8.25 9.92
C PRO A 130 -14.85 -7.85 8.49
N TYR A 131 -16.14 -7.71 8.15
CA TYR A 131 -16.58 -7.44 6.77
C TYR A 131 -16.50 -5.94 6.43
N LEU A 132 -15.87 -5.59 5.29
CA LEU A 132 -15.57 -4.20 4.89
C LEU A 132 -16.41 -3.78 3.69
N LYS A 133 -17.09 -2.62 3.75
CA LYS A 133 -17.95 -2.10 2.66
C LYS A 133 -17.15 -1.69 1.42
N THR A 134 -16.21 -0.76 1.58
CA THR A 134 -15.33 -0.23 0.50
C THR A 134 -13.96 0.22 1.03
N GLY A 135 -13.58 -0.27 2.22
CA GLY A 135 -12.46 0.19 3.03
C GLY A 135 -11.11 -0.52 2.81
N PHE A 136 -10.92 -1.29 1.74
CA PHE A 136 -9.66 -2.02 1.49
C PHE A 136 -8.43 -1.11 1.45
N ASN A 137 -8.61 0.16 1.14
CA ASN A 137 -7.54 1.14 1.15
C ASN A 137 -6.99 1.44 2.54
N ILE A 138 -7.80 1.30 3.59
CA ILE A 138 -7.39 1.64 4.95
C ILE A 138 -6.45 0.58 5.52
N VAL A 139 -6.72 -0.70 5.22
CA VAL A 139 -5.88 -1.81 5.68
C VAL A 139 -4.48 -1.79 5.06
N LYS A 140 -4.23 -0.95 4.06
CA LYS A 140 -2.90 -0.77 3.45
C LYS A 140 -2.01 0.21 4.23
N TYR A 141 -2.58 1.08 5.07
CA TYR A 141 -1.81 2.12 5.79
C TYR A 141 -0.71 1.56 6.71
N PRO A 142 -0.86 0.41 7.40
CA PRO A 142 0.24 -0.18 8.17
C PRO A 142 1.46 -0.52 7.29
N SER A 143 1.24 -1.07 6.10
CA SER A 143 2.32 -1.32 5.14
C SER A 143 2.96 -0.03 4.65
N MET A 144 2.15 1.00 4.39
CA MET A 144 2.65 2.31 4.00
C MET A 144 3.53 2.95 5.09
N PHE A 145 3.09 2.85 6.34
CA PHE A 145 3.85 3.29 7.51
C PHE A 145 5.19 2.56 7.63
N VAL A 146 5.18 1.22 7.51
CA VAL A 146 6.41 0.42 7.59
C VAL A 146 7.43 0.84 6.54
N VAL A 147 6.99 1.09 5.31
CA VAL A 147 7.86 1.54 4.21
C VAL A 147 8.54 2.87 4.55
N VAL A 148 7.79 3.90 4.96
CA VAL A 148 8.38 5.21 5.28
C VAL A 148 9.17 5.19 6.58
N ALA A 149 8.79 4.36 7.56
CA ALA A 149 9.58 4.16 8.77
C ALA A 149 10.93 3.49 8.45
N TYR A 150 10.97 2.54 7.51
CA TYR A 150 12.23 1.92 7.07
C TYR A 150 13.16 2.96 6.43
N ILE A 151 12.63 3.82 5.56
CA ILE A 151 13.37 4.95 4.95
C ILE A 151 13.89 5.90 6.04
N ALA A 152 13.07 6.23 7.04
CA ALA A 152 13.45 7.10 8.15
C ALA A 152 14.61 6.51 8.98
N ILE A 153 14.55 5.22 9.33
CA ILE A 153 15.61 4.54 10.08
C ILE A 153 16.93 4.55 9.30
N PHE A 154 16.88 4.29 7.99
CA PHE A 154 18.07 4.37 7.13
C PHE A 154 18.72 5.76 7.13
N HIS A 155 17.92 6.84 7.05
CA HIS A 155 18.45 8.20 7.14
C HIS A 155 18.96 8.55 8.54
N LEU A 156 18.32 8.06 9.59
CA LEU A 156 18.78 8.24 10.98
C LEU A 156 20.16 7.62 11.21
N GLU A 157 20.39 6.39 10.74
CA GLU A 157 21.71 5.74 10.83
C GLU A 157 22.78 6.51 10.06
N LYS A 158 22.45 7.07 8.87
CA LYS A 158 23.38 7.95 8.15
C LYS A 158 23.73 9.22 8.92
N ILE A 159 22.79 9.80 9.65
CA ILE A 159 23.02 11.00 10.47
C ILE A 159 23.81 10.65 11.74
N LYS A 160 23.57 9.46 12.30
CA LYS A 160 24.17 8.97 13.55
C LYS A 160 24.90 7.64 13.32
N PRO A 161 26.05 7.62 12.61
CA PRO A 161 26.70 6.38 12.18
C PRO A 161 27.19 5.48 13.33
N ASN A 162 27.37 6.04 14.53
CA ASN A 162 27.79 5.28 15.71
C ASN A 162 26.63 4.51 16.38
N TYR A 163 25.39 4.67 15.91
CA TYR A 163 24.21 4.00 16.46
C TYR A 163 23.65 3.03 15.43
N SER A 164 23.74 1.73 15.71
CA SER A 164 23.00 0.73 14.94
C SER A 164 21.53 0.73 15.37
N LEU A 165 20.62 0.90 14.43
CA LEU A 165 19.17 0.81 14.64
C LEU A 165 18.62 -0.53 14.16
N GLU A 166 19.44 -1.59 14.18
CA GLU A 166 19.04 -2.93 13.74
C GLU A 166 17.78 -3.44 14.46
N ARG A 167 17.69 -3.24 15.78
CA ARG A 167 16.51 -3.65 16.54
C ARG A 167 15.23 -3.03 15.98
N PHE A 168 15.30 -1.77 15.53
CA PHE A 168 14.16 -1.09 14.88
C PHE A 168 13.89 -1.65 13.49
N LYS A 169 14.91 -1.90 12.66
CA LYS A 169 14.73 -2.54 11.34
C LYS A 169 14.11 -3.94 11.47
N SER A 170 14.56 -4.72 12.45
CA SER A 170 14.01 -6.04 12.77
C SER A 170 12.55 -5.95 13.23
N ALA A 171 12.20 -4.97 14.07
CA ALA A 171 10.81 -4.72 14.46
C ALA A 171 9.94 -4.31 13.25
N LEU A 172 10.43 -3.42 12.38
CA LEU A 172 9.76 -3.04 11.15
C LEU A 172 9.60 -4.21 10.17
N THR A 173 10.55 -5.14 10.13
CA THR A 173 10.43 -6.38 9.35
C THR A 173 9.29 -7.26 9.90
N GLY A 174 9.16 -7.36 11.22
CA GLY A 174 8.02 -8.03 11.86
C GLY A 174 6.68 -7.35 11.54
N LEU A 175 6.64 -6.01 11.58
CA LEU A 175 5.45 -5.24 11.19
C LEU A 175 5.12 -5.38 9.70
N ALA A 176 6.13 -5.45 8.82
CA ALA A 176 5.93 -5.75 7.40
C ALA A 176 5.25 -7.11 7.23
N PHE A 177 5.68 -8.10 8.00
CA PHE A 177 5.13 -9.45 8.00
C PHE A 177 3.65 -9.43 8.42
N VAL A 178 3.33 -8.78 9.54
CA VAL A 178 1.96 -8.62 10.02
C VAL A 178 1.09 -7.85 9.03
N GLY A 179 1.61 -6.78 8.43
CA GLY A 179 0.90 -5.99 7.42
C GLY A 179 0.55 -6.79 6.17
N VAL A 180 1.50 -7.60 5.67
CA VAL A 180 1.26 -8.50 4.52
C VAL A 180 0.22 -9.57 4.87
N ILE A 181 0.30 -10.19 6.06
CA ILE A 181 -0.70 -11.15 6.53
C ILE A 181 -2.08 -10.51 6.63
N MET A 182 -2.15 -9.31 7.21
CA MET A 182 -3.40 -8.60 7.37
C MET A 182 -4.01 -8.28 6.00
N ILE A 183 -3.25 -7.74 5.05
CA ILE A 183 -3.78 -7.38 3.73
C ILE A 183 -4.16 -8.63 2.93
N MET A 184 -3.21 -9.55 2.72
CA MET A 184 -3.44 -10.75 1.89
C MET A 184 -4.45 -11.71 2.54
N GLY A 185 -4.36 -11.89 3.85
CA GLY A 185 -5.21 -12.82 4.59
C GLY A 185 -6.63 -12.30 4.72
N TRP A 186 -6.80 -11.01 5.02
CA TRP A 186 -8.13 -10.41 5.17
C TRP A 186 -8.82 -10.24 3.82
N ILE A 187 -8.16 -9.61 2.84
CA ILE A 187 -8.76 -9.42 1.50
C ILE A 187 -8.98 -10.77 0.83
N GLY A 188 -8.01 -11.70 0.92
CA GLY A 188 -8.13 -13.04 0.37
C GLY A 188 -9.26 -13.85 1.01
N ALA A 189 -9.48 -13.72 2.32
CA ALA A 189 -10.61 -14.36 3.00
C ALA A 189 -11.96 -13.76 2.58
N LEU A 190 -12.02 -12.45 2.30
CA LEU A 190 -13.26 -11.81 1.85
C LEU A 190 -13.68 -12.25 0.45
N LYS A 191 -12.78 -12.80 -0.37
CA LYS A 191 -13.12 -13.37 -1.69
C LYS A 191 -14.14 -14.51 -1.65
N PHE A 192 -14.32 -15.14 -0.48
CA PHE A 192 -15.33 -16.19 -0.27
C PHE A 192 -16.70 -15.64 0.14
N VAL A 193 -16.87 -14.31 0.17
CA VAL A 193 -18.12 -13.65 0.53
C VAL A 193 -18.77 -13.02 -0.71
N GLN A 194 -20.10 -13.11 -0.81
CA GLN A 194 -20.84 -12.72 -2.00
C GLN A 194 -20.73 -11.24 -2.36
N TYR A 195 -20.84 -10.33 -1.39
CA TYR A 195 -20.74 -8.89 -1.68
C TYR A 195 -19.38 -8.51 -2.30
N GLU A 196 -18.31 -9.19 -1.89
CA GLU A 196 -16.97 -8.94 -2.41
C GLU A 196 -16.82 -9.51 -3.83
N ALA A 197 -17.39 -10.69 -4.08
CA ALA A 197 -17.43 -11.27 -5.43
C ALA A 197 -18.18 -10.37 -6.42
N GLU A 198 -19.31 -9.79 -5.98
CA GLU A 198 -20.07 -8.80 -6.75
C GLU A 198 -19.29 -7.49 -6.92
N GLY A 199 -18.58 -7.05 -5.88
CA GLY A 199 -17.77 -5.82 -5.89
C GLY A 199 -16.63 -5.85 -6.91
N ILE A 200 -15.99 -7.00 -7.11
CA ILE A 200 -14.89 -7.15 -8.08
C ILE A 200 -15.33 -7.56 -9.49
N TYR A 201 -16.59 -7.96 -9.67
CA TYR A 201 -17.11 -8.44 -10.95
C TYR A 201 -16.86 -7.45 -12.09
N GLY A 202 -17.16 -6.17 -11.88
CA GLY A 202 -16.94 -5.12 -12.89
C GLY A 202 -15.47 -4.95 -13.28
N LEU A 203 -14.55 -5.14 -12.33
CA LEU A 203 -13.10 -5.04 -12.59
C LEU A 203 -12.62 -6.24 -13.42
N MET A 204 -13.03 -7.45 -13.04
CA MET A 204 -12.58 -8.68 -13.67
C MET A 204 -13.21 -8.89 -15.06
N SER A 205 -14.50 -8.62 -15.21
CA SER A 205 -15.25 -8.87 -16.47
C SER A 205 -14.78 -8.01 -17.63
N THR A 206 -14.19 -6.84 -17.34
CA THR A 206 -13.66 -5.91 -18.34
C THR A 206 -12.18 -6.14 -18.66
N ASN A 207 -11.50 -6.99 -17.92
CA ASN A 207 -10.06 -7.18 -18.02
C ASN A 207 -9.69 -8.48 -18.74
N ILE A 208 -8.83 -8.40 -19.77
CA ILE A 208 -8.42 -9.55 -20.58
C ILE A 208 -7.78 -10.70 -19.79
N LEU A 209 -7.13 -10.42 -18.65
CA LEU A 209 -6.49 -11.44 -17.82
C LEU A 209 -7.50 -12.25 -17.00
N PHE A 210 -8.69 -11.69 -16.73
CA PHE A 210 -9.65 -12.26 -15.78
C PHE A 210 -11.03 -12.53 -16.38
N SER A 211 -11.41 -11.89 -17.49
CA SER A 211 -12.75 -11.96 -18.05
C SER A 211 -13.17 -13.38 -18.44
N TRP A 212 -12.22 -14.17 -18.97
CA TRP A 212 -12.41 -15.57 -19.33
C TRP A 212 -12.82 -16.45 -18.14
N MET A 213 -12.52 -16.05 -16.90
CA MET A 213 -12.90 -16.81 -15.72
C MET A 213 -14.43 -16.94 -15.62
N TYR A 214 -15.19 -15.97 -16.13
CA TYR A 214 -16.64 -16.01 -16.13
C TYR A 214 -17.26 -16.89 -17.23
N ASP A 215 -16.45 -17.36 -18.18
CA ASP A 215 -16.87 -18.40 -19.13
C ASP A 215 -16.83 -19.80 -18.48
N VAL A 216 -16.05 -19.96 -17.40
CA VAL A 216 -15.80 -21.24 -16.72
C VAL A 216 -16.50 -21.31 -15.36
N TRP A 217 -16.55 -20.19 -14.62
CA TRP A 217 -17.06 -20.11 -13.25
C TRP A 217 -18.15 -19.05 -13.10
N SER A 218 -19.01 -19.23 -12.10
CA SER A 218 -19.92 -18.18 -11.66
C SER A 218 -19.17 -16.99 -11.05
N VAL A 219 -19.87 -15.88 -10.81
CA VAL A 219 -19.30 -14.68 -10.13
C VAL A 219 -18.58 -15.06 -8.83
N GLN A 220 -19.25 -15.83 -7.96
CA GLN A 220 -18.65 -16.33 -6.73
C GLN A 220 -17.52 -17.34 -6.99
N GLY A 221 -17.68 -18.23 -7.98
CA GLY A 221 -16.66 -19.23 -8.31
C GLY A 221 -15.34 -18.60 -8.73
N ALA A 222 -15.39 -17.59 -9.59
CA ALA A 222 -14.20 -16.84 -10.02
C ALA A 222 -13.54 -16.12 -8.82
N SER A 223 -14.34 -15.48 -7.96
CA SER A 223 -13.84 -14.84 -6.73
C SER A 223 -13.14 -15.85 -5.81
N ASN A 224 -13.75 -17.02 -5.59
CA ASN A 224 -13.15 -18.09 -4.77
C ASN A 224 -11.80 -18.54 -5.31
N VAL A 225 -11.64 -18.67 -6.64
CA VAL A 225 -10.36 -19.03 -7.27
C VAL A 225 -9.29 -17.98 -6.97
N ILE A 226 -9.63 -16.69 -7.08
CA ILE A 226 -8.70 -15.59 -6.71
C ILE A 226 -8.33 -15.68 -5.22
N GLY A 227 -9.32 -15.90 -4.34
CA GLY A 227 -9.08 -16.06 -2.91
C GLY A 227 -8.13 -17.22 -2.58
N VAL A 228 -8.31 -18.37 -3.22
CA VAL A 228 -7.40 -19.53 -3.06
C VAL A 228 -5.98 -19.18 -3.52
N VAL A 229 -5.83 -18.50 -4.66
CA VAL A 229 -4.51 -18.09 -5.17
C VAL A 229 -3.82 -17.12 -4.19
N GLU A 230 -4.52 -16.10 -3.72
CA GLU A 230 -3.98 -15.11 -2.78
C GLU A 230 -3.57 -15.75 -1.45
N LEU A 231 -4.42 -16.61 -0.87
CA LEU A 231 -4.13 -17.30 0.37
C LEU A 231 -3.01 -18.35 0.22
N THR A 232 -2.88 -18.97 -0.95
CA THR A 232 -1.76 -19.88 -1.25
C THR A 232 -0.43 -19.14 -1.25
N PHE A 233 -0.34 -17.98 -1.91
CA PHE A 233 0.89 -17.20 -1.90
C PHE A 233 1.20 -16.59 -0.54
N LEU A 234 0.17 -16.25 0.24
CA LEU A 234 0.35 -15.90 1.65
C LEU A 234 0.94 -17.07 2.45
N ALA A 235 0.40 -18.28 2.31
CA ALA A 235 0.91 -19.46 3.01
C ALA A 235 2.37 -19.77 2.63
N LEU A 236 2.72 -19.63 1.36
CA LEU A 236 4.11 -19.74 0.90
C LEU A 236 5.01 -18.67 1.51
N LEU A 237 4.56 -17.42 1.59
CA LEU A 237 5.30 -16.35 2.25
C LEU A 237 5.47 -16.62 3.75
N LEU A 238 4.43 -17.13 4.43
CA LEU A 238 4.47 -17.50 5.84
C LEU A 238 5.51 -18.60 6.14
N ALA A 239 5.92 -19.36 5.13
CA ALA A 239 6.98 -20.35 5.28
C ALA A 239 8.39 -19.72 5.41
N PHE A 240 8.58 -18.41 5.29
CA PHE A 240 9.90 -17.74 5.41
C PHE A 240 10.76 -18.20 6.61
N PRO A 241 10.21 -18.34 7.83
CA PRO A 241 10.98 -18.80 9.00
C PRO A 241 11.49 -20.24 8.86
N PHE A 242 10.83 -21.07 8.05
CA PHE A 242 11.13 -22.50 7.92
C PHE A 242 11.84 -22.83 6.59
N ASN A 243 11.52 -22.12 5.51
CA ASN A 243 12.05 -22.34 4.17
C ASN A 243 12.08 -21.03 3.37
N ARG A 244 13.28 -20.48 3.17
CA ARG A 244 13.50 -19.22 2.46
C ARG A 244 13.11 -19.28 0.98
N THR A 245 13.23 -20.45 0.34
CA THR A 245 12.83 -20.62 -1.06
C THR A 245 11.32 -20.52 -1.21
N LEU A 246 10.56 -21.21 -0.36
CA LEU A 246 9.09 -21.09 -0.35
C LEU A 246 8.63 -19.67 -0.03
N GLY A 247 9.26 -19.02 0.96
CA GLY A 247 9.00 -17.62 1.28
C GLY A 247 9.19 -16.69 0.08
N ARG A 248 10.29 -16.86 -0.67
CA ARG A 248 10.57 -16.11 -1.90
C ARG A 248 9.57 -16.38 -3.01
N VAL A 249 9.12 -17.61 -3.18
CA VAL A 249 8.03 -17.94 -4.12
C VAL A 249 6.74 -17.24 -3.70
N GLY A 250 6.44 -17.18 -2.40
CA GLY A 250 5.32 -16.39 -1.87
C GLY A 250 5.42 -14.91 -2.23
N VAL A 251 6.61 -14.29 -2.09
CA VAL A 251 6.85 -12.90 -2.50
C VAL A 251 6.62 -12.71 -4.00
N LEU A 252 7.15 -13.61 -4.84
CA LEU A 252 6.90 -13.55 -6.29
C LEU A 252 5.41 -13.67 -6.63
N GLY A 253 4.70 -14.52 -5.90
CA GLY A 253 3.25 -14.67 -6.01
C GLY A 253 2.50 -13.39 -5.66
N ILE A 254 2.84 -12.73 -4.56
CA ILE A 254 2.23 -11.44 -4.16
C ILE A 254 2.54 -10.33 -5.17
N VAL A 255 3.76 -10.32 -5.74
CA VAL A 255 4.09 -9.42 -6.85
C VAL A 255 3.18 -9.72 -8.04
N ALA A 256 2.99 -10.99 -8.40
CA ALA A 256 2.15 -11.39 -9.52
C ALA A 256 0.66 -11.03 -9.30
N THR A 257 0.11 -11.27 -8.10
CA THR A 257 -1.28 -10.87 -7.79
C THR A 257 -1.43 -9.36 -7.82
N THR A 258 -0.46 -8.62 -7.29
CA THR A 258 -0.45 -7.15 -7.37
C THR A 258 -0.41 -6.67 -8.82
N LEU A 259 0.43 -7.26 -9.67
CA LEU A 259 0.46 -6.92 -11.11
C LEU A 259 -0.86 -7.26 -11.81
N GLY A 260 -1.49 -8.37 -11.43
CA GLY A 260 -2.85 -8.70 -11.84
C GLY A 260 -3.83 -7.57 -11.50
N THR A 261 -3.82 -7.12 -10.25
CA THR A 261 -4.65 -6.00 -9.80
C THR A 261 -4.31 -4.68 -10.52
N GLN A 262 -3.03 -4.38 -10.76
CA GLN A 262 -2.62 -3.20 -11.53
C GLN A 262 -3.08 -3.23 -12.99
N SER A 263 -3.26 -4.43 -13.57
CA SER A 263 -3.74 -4.55 -14.95
C SER A 263 -5.14 -3.94 -15.14
N PHE A 264 -5.93 -3.81 -14.07
CA PHE A 264 -7.24 -3.16 -14.12
C PHE A 264 -7.17 -1.68 -14.52
N LEU A 265 -6.04 -1.00 -14.30
CA LEU A 265 -5.81 0.37 -14.79
C LEU A 265 -5.78 0.47 -16.32
N VAL A 266 -5.51 -0.65 -17.01
CA VAL A 266 -5.47 -0.71 -18.48
C VAL A 266 -6.86 -0.96 -19.04
N SER A 267 -7.65 -1.82 -18.39
CA SER A 267 -9.01 -2.17 -18.84
C SER A 267 -10.07 -1.17 -18.41
N LEU A 268 -9.87 -0.52 -17.27
CA LEU A 268 -10.76 0.52 -16.75
C LEU A 268 -9.95 1.79 -16.52
N PRO A 269 -10.41 2.95 -17.02
CA PRO A 269 -9.73 4.21 -16.77
C PRO A 269 -9.65 4.46 -15.25
N GLY A 270 -8.43 4.38 -14.70
CA GLY A 270 -8.14 4.81 -13.33
C GLY A 270 -8.18 6.33 -13.15
N TRP A 271 -8.52 7.06 -14.20
CA TRP A 271 -8.71 8.50 -14.23
C TRP A 271 -10.20 8.87 -14.12
N ASN A 272 -10.46 10.10 -13.68
CA ASN A 272 -11.82 10.62 -13.61
C ASN A 272 -12.45 10.63 -15.02
N GLU A 273 -13.69 10.14 -15.17
CA GLU A 273 -14.38 10.01 -16.46
C GLU A 273 -14.53 11.34 -17.21
N SER A 274 -14.59 12.46 -16.47
CA SER A 274 -14.63 13.80 -17.05
C SER A 274 -13.25 14.48 -17.13
N ALA A 275 -12.17 13.73 -16.92
CA ALA A 275 -10.81 14.26 -16.86
C ALA A 275 -9.78 13.34 -17.58
N TYR A 276 -8.54 13.80 -17.67
CA TYR A 276 -7.44 13.09 -18.34
C TYR A 276 -6.32 12.76 -17.34
N PHE A 277 -5.45 11.81 -17.68
CA PHE A 277 -4.22 11.53 -16.92
C PHE A 277 -3.44 12.84 -16.67
N PRO A 278 -3.02 13.17 -15.43
CA PRO A 278 -2.85 12.30 -14.26
C PRO A 278 -3.96 12.39 -13.19
N LEU A 279 -5.18 12.85 -13.51
CA LEU A 279 -6.26 13.00 -12.54
C LEU A 279 -6.91 11.64 -12.20
N ILE A 280 -6.43 10.96 -11.16
CA ILE A 280 -6.93 9.63 -10.75
C ILE A 280 -8.25 9.71 -9.97
N ASN A 281 -9.07 8.67 -10.11
CA ASN A 281 -10.30 8.45 -9.32
C ASN A 281 -10.02 7.52 -8.12
N GLU A 282 -11.05 7.19 -7.33
CA GLU A 282 -10.93 6.31 -6.15
C GLU A 282 -10.28 4.95 -6.45
N ARG A 283 -10.55 4.38 -7.64
CA ARG A 283 -9.96 3.10 -8.07
C ARG A 283 -8.47 3.29 -8.37
N GLY A 284 -8.10 4.37 -9.04
CA GLY A 284 -6.69 4.74 -9.27
C GLY A 284 -5.88 4.85 -7.97
N VAL A 285 -6.44 5.48 -6.93
CA VAL A 285 -5.80 5.56 -5.61
C VAL A 285 -5.62 4.18 -4.98
N PHE A 286 -6.61 3.30 -5.14
CA PHE A 286 -6.52 1.92 -4.65
C PHE A 286 -5.33 1.17 -5.25
N PHE A 287 -5.13 1.29 -6.57
CA PHE A 287 -4.05 0.62 -7.28
C PHE A 287 -2.67 1.15 -6.89
N ILE A 288 -2.49 2.47 -6.74
CA ILE A 288 -1.18 3.01 -6.35
C ILE A 288 -0.77 2.48 -4.96
N LYS A 289 -1.72 2.35 -4.03
CA LYS A 289 -1.45 1.83 -2.67
C LYS A 289 -0.97 0.36 -2.66
N ASP A 290 -1.28 -0.45 -3.66
CA ASP A 290 -0.82 -1.85 -3.71
C ASP A 290 0.70 -1.98 -3.81
N HIS A 291 1.38 -0.96 -4.32
CA HIS A 291 2.85 -0.95 -4.39
C HIS A 291 3.50 -1.04 -3.00
N PHE A 292 2.81 -0.61 -1.94
CA PHE A 292 3.30 -0.72 -0.57
C PHE A 292 3.21 -2.15 -0.02
N LEU A 293 2.26 -2.96 -0.51
CA LEU A 293 2.21 -4.39 -0.21
C LEU A 293 3.43 -5.09 -0.83
N VAL A 294 3.72 -4.80 -2.10
CA VAL A 294 4.92 -5.29 -2.79
C VAL A 294 6.17 -4.83 -2.06
N ALA A 295 6.27 -3.55 -1.69
CA ALA A 295 7.39 -3.02 -0.93
C ALA A 295 7.61 -3.76 0.39
N CYS A 296 6.55 -4.04 1.17
CA CYS A 296 6.66 -4.84 2.39
C CYS A 296 7.10 -6.28 2.12
N SER A 297 6.55 -6.94 1.09
CA SER A 297 6.98 -8.29 0.71
C SER A 297 8.45 -8.34 0.30
N LEU A 298 8.96 -7.29 -0.35
CA LEU A 298 10.36 -7.16 -0.70
C LEU A 298 11.24 -6.81 0.51
N ILE A 299 10.74 -6.07 1.51
CA ILE A 299 11.43 -5.88 2.80
C ILE A 299 11.67 -7.26 3.44
N LEU A 300 10.66 -8.14 3.44
CA LEU A 300 10.81 -9.50 3.96
C LEU A 300 11.87 -10.28 3.18
N ALA A 301 11.77 -10.30 1.84
CA ALA A 301 12.75 -10.99 1.00
C ALA A 301 14.19 -10.48 1.20
N PHE A 302 14.37 -9.16 1.29
CA PHE A 302 15.65 -8.52 1.53
C PHE A 302 16.22 -8.92 2.89
N ARG A 303 15.45 -8.78 3.97
CA ARG A 303 15.90 -8.96 5.35
C ARG A 303 16.09 -10.41 5.77
N TYR A 304 15.27 -11.32 5.25
CA TYR A 304 15.48 -12.77 5.43
C TYR A 304 16.64 -13.33 4.58
N SER A 305 17.19 -12.55 3.65
CA SER A 305 18.37 -12.96 2.86
C SER A 305 19.72 -12.60 3.50
N GLU A 306 19.71 -11.66 4.46
CA GLU A 306 20.87 -11.17 5.20
C GLU A 306 21.22 -12.03 6.42
N LYS A 307 20.20 -12.61 7.08
CA LYS A 307 20.35 -13.65 8.10
C LYS A 307 20.43 -15.01 7.43
#